data_AF-D3SVE6-F1
#
_entry.id   AF-D3SVE6-F1
#
_cell.length_a   1.000
_cell.length_b   1.000
_cell.length_c   1.000
_cell.angle_alpha   90.00
_cell.angle_beta   90.00
_cell.angle_gamma   90.00
#
_symmetry.space_group_name_H-M   'P 1'
#
loop_
_entity.id
_entity.type
_entity.pdbx_description
1 polymer ?
#
loop_
_entity_poly.entity_id
_entity_poly.type
_entity_poly.pdbx_seq_one_letter_code
_entity_poly.pdbx_strand_id
1 'polypeptide(L)' 'MCHCFDAVDDLSETERADIRAEHSIDELRAEYSADELEKLGVSG' A
#
# COMPACT_ATOMS: atom_id res chain seq x y z
N MET A 1 6.76 6.27 19.17
CA MET A 1 6.63 6.18 17.69
C MET A 1 8.03 6.05 17.15
N CYS A 2 8.36 4.87 16.63
CA CYS A 2 9.69 4.56 16.11
C CYS A 2 9.95 5.43 14.87
N HIS A 3 11.02 6.22 14.87
CA HIS A 3 11.40 7.12 13.76
C HIS A 3 12.08 6.38 12.59
N CYS A 4 11.90 5.05 12.51
CA CYS A 4 12.50 4.20 11.49
C CYS A 4 11.63 4.06 10.24
N PHE A 5 10.47 4.72 10.20
CA PHE A 5 9.64 4.79 9.01
C PHE A 5 9.79 6.20 8.47
N ASP A 6 10.56 6.32 7.38
CA ASP A 6 10.63 7.56 6.60
C ASP A 6 9.22 7.96 6.16
N ALA A 7 8.97 9.27 6.09
CA ALA A 7 7.67 9.74 5.66
C ALA A 7 7.45 9.27 4.23
N VAL A 8 6.23 8.80 3.92
CA VAL A 8 5.92 8.30 2.57
C VAL A 8 6.18 9.39 1.54
N ASP A 9 6.10 10.67 1.92
CA ASP A 9 6.37 11.87 1.10
C ASP A 9 7.85 12.06 0.74
N ASP A 10 8.77 11.42 1.47
CA ASP A 10 10.21 11.42 1.16
C ASP A 10 10.60 10.31 0.16
N LEU A 11 9.69 9.38 -0.16
CA LEU A 11 9.91 8.33 -1.15
C LEU A 11 9.71 8.86 -2.57
N SER A 12 10.62 8.51 -3.48
CA SER A 12 10.42 8.75 -4.90
C SER A 12 9.23 7.97 -5.46
N GLU A 13 8.69 8.39 -6.61
CA GLU A 13 7.60 7.66 -7.28
C GLU A 13 8.00 6.22 -7.61
N THR A 14 9.28 5.98 -7.91
CA THR A 14 9.82 4.64 -8.17
C THR A 14 9.84 3.79 -6.90
N GLU A 15 10.36 4.31 -5.79
CA GLU A 15 10.37 3.58 -4.51
C GLU A 15 8.95 3.30 -4.02
N ARG A 16 8.02 4.25 -4.19
CA ARG A 16 6.59 4.02 -3.91
C ARG A 16 5.99 2.93 -4.80
N ALA A 17 6.40 2.85 -6.07
CA ALA A 17 5.92 1.83 -6.99
C ALA A 17 6.51 0.45 -6.66
N ASP A 18 7.80 0.37 -6.31
CA ASP A 18 8.46 -0.87 -5.89
C ASP A 18 7.83 -1.41 -4.59
N ILE A 19 7.62 -0.56 -3.59
CA ILE A 19 6.94 -0.95 -2.34
C ILE A 19 5.51 -1.42 -2.61
N ARG A 20 4.78 -0.76 -3.52
CA ARG A 20 3.42 -1.17 -3.92
C ARG A 20 3.43 -2.47 -4.74
N ALA A 21 4.51 -2.74 -5.48
CA ALA A 21 4.66 -3.99 -6.22
C ALA A 21 5.02 -5.16 -5.29
N GLU A 22 5.87 -4.92 -4.28
CA GLU A 22 6.18 -5.90 -3.23
C GLU A 22 4.94 -6.22 -2.38
N HIS A 23 4.16 -5.21 -1.99
CA HIS A 23 2.87 -5.36 -1.32
C HIS A 23 1.73 -5.36 -2.35
N SER A 24 1.68 -6.41 -3.16
CA SER A 24 0.74 -6.51 -4.29
C SER A 24 -0.72 -6.27 -3.86
N ILE A 25 -1.50 -5.65 -4.75
CA ILE A 25 -2.97 -5.57 -4.62
C ILE A 25 -3.59 -6.96 -4.41
N ASP A 26 -2.95 -8.03 -4.88
CA ASP A 26 -3.41 -9.40 -4.65
C ASP A 26 -3.30 -9.85 -3.18
N GLU A 27 -2.26 -9.41 -2.45
CA GLU A 27 -2.18 -9.67 -1.00
C GLU A 27 -3.26 -8.91 -0.25
N LEU A 28 -3.46 -7.63 -0.59
CA LEU A 28 -4.56 -6.82 -0.07
C LEU A 28 -5.93 -7.49 -0.35
N ARG A 29 -6.14 -8.02 -1.57
CA ARG A 29 -7.36 -8.74 -1.94
C ARG A 29 -7.55 -10.08 -1.21
N ALA A 30 -6.46 -10.72 -0.78
CA ALA A 30 -6.51 -11.97 -0.02
C ALA A 30 -6.81 -11.74 1.46
N GLU A 31 -6.29 -10.66 2.05
CA GLU A 31 -6.46 -10.35 3.48
C GLU A 31 -7.70 -9.51 3.79
N TYR A 32 -8.14 -8.64 2.87
CA TYR A 32 -9.25 -7.71 3.10
C TYR A 32 -10.50 -8.11 2.32
N SER A 33 -11.65 -7.91 2.97
CA SER A 33 -12.95 -8.06 2.30
C SER A 33 -13.18 -6.94 1.27
N ALA A 34 -14.08 -7.17 0.31
CA ALA A 34 -14.39 -6.22 -0.75
C ALA A 34 -14.80 -4.82 -0.24
N ASP A 35 -15.59 -4.77 0.85
CA ASP A 35 -15.98 -3.52 1.53
C ASP A 35 -14.77 -2.75 2.10
N GLU A 36 -13.78 -3.46 2.64
CA GLU A 36 -12.58 -2.83 3.22
C GLU A 36 -11.65 -2.32 2.11
N LEU A 37 -11.57 -3.03 0.98
CA LEU A 37 -10.82 -2.58 -0.19
C LEU A 37 -11.44 -1.37 -0.88
N GLU A 38 -12.78 -1.27 -0.87
CA GLU A 38 -13.52 -0.11 -1.39
C GLU A 38 -13.24 1.14 -0.55
N LYS A 39 -13.22 1.01 0.77
CA LYS A 39 -12.84 2.10 1.68
C LYS A 39 -11.39 2.54 1.48
N LEU A 40 -10.51 1.62 1.09
CA LEU A 40 -9.10 1.89 0.80
C LEU A 40 -8.87 2.40 -0.65
N GLY A 41 -9.89 2.41 -1.51
CA GLY A 41 -9.77 2.83 -2.91
C GLY A 41 -8.94 1.88 -3.78
N VAL A 42 -8.82 0.62 -3.39
CA VAL A 42 -8.03 -0.42 -4.07
C VAL A 42 -8.88 -1.20 -5.09
N SER A 43 -10.21 -1.16 -4.96
CA SER A 43 -11.15 -1.77 -5.92
C SER A 43 -11.34 -0.88 -7.16
N GLY A 44 -10.53 -1.16 -8.17
CA GLY A 44 -10.76 -0.85 -9.59
C GLY A 44 -10.48 -2.09 -10.43
#